data_AF-A0A6G0VXE5-F1
#
_entry.id   AF-A0A6G0VXE5-F1
#
_cell.length_a   1.000
_cell.length_b   1.000
_cell.length_c   1.000
_cell.angle_alpha   90.00
_cell.angle_beta   90.00
_cell.angle_gamma   90.00
#
_symmetry.space_group_name_H-M   'P 1'
#
loop_
_entity.id
_entity.type
_entity.pdbx_description
1 polymer ?
#
loop_
_entity_poly.entity_id
_entity_poly.type
_entity_poly.pdbx_seq_one_letter_code
_entity_poly.pdbx_strand_id
1 'polypeptide(L)'
;MSYNYIFALLTGYMDPPAGVQLAENQHYNPYFPGGAIGMAQALYDEIIEYEDGTPASQSQCAKDVITFLKWCAEPEHDTRKLFAMKAFTVLGVLNLVVWYLHRHYWSVLKTRKILQNPKSLFKK
;
A
#
# COMPACT_ATOMS: atom_id res chain seq x y z
N MET A 1 10.94 1.87 4.50
CA MET A 1 11.04 0.54 5.13
C MET A 1 9.65 -0.07 5.12
N SER A 2 9.42 -1.18 4.42
CA SER A 2 8.07 -1.76 4.31
C SER A 2 7.78 -2.76 5.43
N TYR A 3 6.51 -2.90 5.82
CA TYR A 3 6.02 -3.91 6.78
C TYR A 3 6.57 -5.31 6.46
N ASN A 4 6.52 -5.68 5.18
CA ASN A 4 6.97 -6.99 4.69
C ASN A 4 8.48 -7.22 4.90
N TYR A 5 9.28 -6.17 4.79
CA TYR A 5 10.73 -6.28 4.95
C TYR A 5 11.09 -6.64 6.39
N ILE A 6 10.52 -5.93 7.37
CA ILE A 6 10.83 -6.18 8.78
C ILE A 6 10.30 -7.57 9.19
N PHE A 7 9.14 -7.98 8.66
CA PHE A 7 8.59 -9.31 8.93
C PHE A 7 9.53 -10.40 8.43
N ALA A 8 9.91 -10.32 7.16
CA ALA A 8 10.84 -11.26 6.54
C ALA A 8 12.20 -11.27 7.26
N LEU A 9 12.69 -10.11 7.70
CA LEU A 9 13.91 -10.01 8.49
C LEU A 9 13.79 -10.77 9.82
N LEU A 10 12.73 -10.54 10.59
CA LEU A 10 12.57 -11.15 11.91
C LEU A 10 12.28 -12.66 11.88
N THR A 11 11.63 -13.15 10.81
CA THR A 11 11.30 -14.58 10.65
C THR A 11 12.27 -15.34 9.75
N GLY A 12 13.23 -14.66 9.11
CA GLY A 12 14.08 -15.21 8.05
C GLY A 12 15.48 -15.64 8.48
N TYR A 13 15.75 -15.71 9.78
CA TYR A 13 17.03 -16.21 10.27
C TYR A 13 17.22 -17.69 9.89
N MET A 14 18.36 -18.02 9.30
CA MET A 14 18.71 -19.38 8.89
C MET A 14 20.22 -19.56 8.88
N ASP A 15 20.68 -20.80 8.80
CA ASP A 15 22.11 -21.10 8.68
C ASP A 15 22.68 -20.58 7.35
N PRO A 16 23.94 -20.11 7.35
CA PRO A 16 24.59 -19.64 6.14
C PRO A 16 24.71 -20.77 5.11
N PRO A 17 24.41 -20.51 3.82
CA PRO A 17 24.58 -21.50 2.78
C PRO A 17 26.07 -21.81 2.58
N ALA A 18 26.35 -22.97 1.97
CA ALA A 18 27.71 -23.41 1.73
C ALA A 18 28.55 -22.34 1.01
N GLY A 19 29.72 -22.02 1.56
CA GLY A 19 30.65 -21.03 1.01
C GLY A 19 30.50 -19.61 1.55
N VAL A 20 29.48 -19.32 2.37
CA VAL A 20 29.34 -18.03 3.05
C VAL A 20 30.06 -18.08 4.40
N GLN A 21 31.11 -17.27 4.55
CA GLN A 21 31.79 -17.05 5.83
C GLN A 21 31.32 -15.73 6.43
N LEU A 22 30.79 -15.79 7.65
CA LEU A 22 30.36 -14.62 8.41
C LEU A 22 31.51 -14.15 9.31
N ALA A 23 31.61 -12.83 9.53
CA ALA A 23 32.52 -12.30 10.54
C ALA A 23 32.03 -12.65 11.95
N GLU A 24 32.90 -12.48 12.94
CA GLU A 24 32.55 -12.68 14.35
C GLU A 24 31.35 -11.77 14.74
N ASN A 25 30.39 -12.33 15.49
CA ASN A 25 29.12 -11.69 15.87
C ASN A 25 28.20 -11.29 14.69
N GLN A 26 28.39 -11.88 13.50
CA GLN A 26 27.42 -11.77 12.41
C GLN A 26 26.56 -13.02 12.29
N HIS A 27 25.29 -12.81 11.95
CA HIS A 27 24.28 -13.84 11.72
C HIS A 27 23.83 -13.78 10.27
N TYR A 28 23.46 -14.93 9.70
CA TYR A 28 22.97 -14.98 8.33
C TYR A 28 21.47 -14.68 8.26
N ASN A 29 21.10 -13.79 7.35
CA ASN A 29 19.72 -13.49 7.02
C ASN A 29 19.61 -13.10 5.54
N PRO A 30 18.92 -13.88 4.69
CA PRO A 30 18.84 -13.62 3.24
C PRO A 30 18.11 -12.32 2.89
N TYR A 31 17.30 -11.77 3.79
CA TYR A 31 16.58 -10.51 3.58
C TYR A 31 17.42 -9.28 3.95
N PHE A 32 18.50 -9.45 4.71
CA PHE A 32 19.41 -8.35 5.00
C PHE A 32 20.36 -8.11 3.81
N PRO A 33 20.59 -6.85 3.38
CA PRO A 33 21.55 -6.56 2.32
C PRO A 33 22.94 -7.13 2.63
N GLY A 34 23.46 -7.99 1.75
CA GLY A 34 24.74 -8.67 1.95
C GLY A 34 24.68 -9.93 2.82
N GLY A 35 23.50 -10.33 3.32
CA GLY A 35 23.29 -11.59 4.00
C GLY A 35 23.82 -11.67 5.44
N ALA A 36 24.69 -10.75 5.86
CA ALA A 36 25.31 -10.75 7.18
C ALA A 36 24.79 -9.59 8.05
N ILE A 37 24.08 -9.91 9.13
CA ILE A 37 23.51 -8.94 10.07
C ILE A 37 24.17 -9.07 11.45
N GLY A 38 24.51 -7.95 12.09
CA GLY A 38 25.07 -7.93 13.46
C GLY A 38 24.03 -8.09 14.57
N MET A 39 22.78 -8.42 14.22
CA MET A 39 21.68 -8.61 15.16
C MET A 39 21.41 -10.11 15.30
N ALA A 40 21.53 -10.64 16.52
CA ALA A 40 21.10 -12.00 16.83
C ALA A 40 19.59 -12.16 16.63
N GLN A 41 19.14 -13.39 16.40
CA GLN A 41 17.71 -13.67 16.32
C GLN A 41 17.04 -13.27 17.64
N ALA A 42 16.07 -12.36 17.56
CA ALA A 42 15.42 -11.78 18.73
C ALA A 42 14.12 -12.49 19.12
N LEU A 43 13.51 -13.22 18.18
CA LEU A 43 12.20 -13.86 18.36
C LEU A 43 12.31 -15.38 18.20
N TYR A 44 11.71 -16.08 19.14
CA TYR A 44 11.58 -17.54 19.19
C TYR A 44 10.14 -17.88 19.59
N ASP A 45 9.74 -19.13 19.37
CA ASP A 45 8.43 -19.61 19.83
C ASP A 45 8.35 -19.54 21.37
N GLU A 46 7.19 -19.12 21.87
CA GLU A 46 6.84 -19.02 23.29
C GLU A 46 7.76 -18.10 24.11
N ILE A 47 8.36 -17.08 23.47
CA ILE A 47 9.24 -16.10 24.14
C ILE A 47 8.51 -15.21 25.17
N ILE A 48 7.20 -14.99 24.98
CA ILE A 48 6.34 -14.21 25.86
C ILE A 48 4.97 -14.88 25.99
N GLU A 49 4.25 -14.59 27.07
CA GLU A 49 2.85 -14.98 27.24
C GLU A 49 1.95 -13.77 26.96
N TYR A 50 1.01 -13.92 26.03
CA TYR A 50 0.02 -12.88 25.75
C TYR A 50 -1.10 -12.90 26.80
N GLU A 51 -1.53 -11.72 27.24
CA GLU A 51 -2.62 -11.56 28.22
C GLU A 51 -3.98 -12.09 27.71
N ASP A 52 -4.18 -12.11 26.39
CA ASP A 52 -5.41 -12.57 25.74
C ASP A 52 -5.40 -14.08 25.42
N GLY A 53 -4.32 -14.78 25.75
CA GLY A 53 -4.16 -16.22 25.48
C GLY A 53 -3.81 -16.57 24.04
N THR A 54 -3.44 -15.59 23.20
CA THR A 54 -2.93 -15.84 21.86
C THR A 54 -1.66 -16.70 21.92
N PRO A 55 -1.50 -17.74 21.06
CA PRO A 55 -0.29 -18.53 21.04
C PRO A 55 0.90 -17.70 20.53
N ALA A 56 1.94 -17.60 21.34
CA ALA A 56 3.12 -16.78 21.06
C ALA A 56 4.13 -17.46 20.12
N SER A 57 3.69 -17.85 18.92
CA SER A 57 4.61 -18.29 17.87
C SER A 57 5.49 -17.12 17.40
N GLN A 58 6.69 -17.42 16.91
CA GLN A 58 7.63 -16.45 16.37
C GLN A 58 6.97 -15.53 15.32
N SER A 59 6.17 -16.12 14.43
CA SER A 59 5.47 -15.39 13.36
C SER A 59 4.41 -14.42 13.90
N GLN A 60 3.70 -14.81 14.96
CA GLN A 60 2.69 -13.98 15.62
C GLN A 60 3.36 -12.80 16.33
N CYS A 61 4.40 -13.07 17.12
CA CYS A 61 5.20 -12.02 17.78
C CYS A 61 5.81 -11.03 16.77
N ALA A 62 6.35 -11.52 15.66
CA ALA A 62 6.88 -10.65 14.61
C ALA A 62 5.77 -9.75 14.01
N LYS A 63 4.59 -10.32 13.72
CA LYS A 63 3.45 -9.57 13.18
C LYS A 63 2.99 -8.46 14.13
N ASP A 64 2.93 -8.73 15.42
CA ASP A 64 2.39 -7.78 16.41
C ASP A 64 3.39 -6.64 16.66
N VAL A 65 4.68 -6.95 16.82
CA VAL A 65 5.74 -5.93 16.95
C VAL A 65 5.77 -5.01 15.72
N ILE A 66 5.62 -5.56 14.51
CA ILE A 66 5.65 -4.74 13.30
C ILE A 66 4.39 -3.89 13.17
N THR A 67 3.23 -4.42 13.57
CA THR A 67 2.00 -3.64 13.64
C THR A 67 2.16 -2.44 14.57
N PHE A 68 2.77 -2.67 15.74
CA PHE A 68 3.09 -1.61 16.68
C PHE A 68 4.09 -0.59 16.11
N LEU A 69 5.19 -1.05 15.51
CA LEU A 69 6.17 -0.16 14.85
C LEU A 69 5.55 0.63 13.69
N LYS A 70 4.61 0.04 12.96
CA LYS A 70 3.86 0.72 11.89
C LYS A 70 3.01 1.84 12.44
N TRP A 71 2.34 1.62 13.57
CA TRP A 71 1.60 2.67 14.27
C TRP A 71 2.53 3.77 14.79
N CYS A 72 3.68 3.42 15.38
CA CYS A 72 4.68 4.41 15.82
C CYS A 72 5.21 5.28 14.67
N ALA A 73 5.36 4.69 13.48
CA ALA A 73 5.82 5.41 12.29
C ALA A 73 4.72 6.27 11.63
N GLU A 74 3.46 5.83 11.69
CA GLU A 74 2.30 6.50 11.06
C GLU A 74 1.07 6.50 11.99
N PRO A 75 1.08 7.31 13.07
CA PRO A 75 -0.02 7.33 14.04
C PRO A 75 -1.33 7.86 13.45
N GLU A 76 -1.27 8.68 12.39
CA GLU A 76 -2.44 9.24 11.73
C GLU A 76 -3.08 8.28 10.71
N HIS A 77 -2.51 7.09 10.49
CA HIS A 77 -2.92 6.13 9.47
C HIS A 77 -4.43 5.88 9.41
N ASP A 78 -5.06 5.65 10.57
CA ASP A 78 -6.49 5.33 10.63
C ASP A 78 -7.36 6.55 10.32
N THR A 79 -7.00 7.71 10.88
CA THR A 79 -7.69 8.97 10.61
C THR A 79 -7.57 9.38 9.14
N ARG A 80 -6.38 9.24 8.55
CA ARG A 80 -6.10 9.51 7.14
C ARG A 80 -6.93 8.62 6.23
N LYS A 81 -7.07 7.33 6.54
CA LYS A 81 -7.93 6.40 5.78
C LYS A 81 -9.41 6.75 5.92
N LEU A 82 -9.86 7.14 7.11
CA LEU A 82 -11.23 7.60 7.33
C LEU A 82 -11.55 8.86 6.49
N PHE A 83 -10.66 9.85 6.50
CA PHE A 83 -10.82 11.05 5.70
C PHE A 83 -10.76 10.76 4.20
N ALA A 84 -9.85 9.89 3.76
CA ALA A 84 -9.77 9.46 2.37
C ALA A 84 -11.10 8.81 1.91
N MET A 85 -11.69 7.93 2.73
CA MET A 85 -12.97 7.31 2.41
C MET A 85 -14.08 8.36 2.26
N LYS A 86 -14.19 9.29 3.22
CA LYS A 86 -15.15 10.40 3.15
C LYS A 86 -14.95 11.27 1.90
N ALA A 87 -13.70 11.60 1.59
CA ALA A 87 -13.35 12.41 0.43
C ALA A 87 -13.72 11.69 -0.88
N PHE A 88 -13.40 10.40 -1.02
CA PHE A 88 -13.77 9.62 -2.21
C PHE A 88 -15.28 9.50 -2.39
N THR A 89 -16.05 9.35 -1.31
CA THR A 89 -17.52 9.35 -1.40
C THR A 89 -18.05 10.68 -1.91
N VAL A 90 -17.60 11.81 -1.35
CA VAL A 90 -18.05 13.15 -1.77
C VAL A 90 -17.61 13.44 -3.21
N LEU A 91 -16.36 13.16 -3.55
CA LEU A 91 -15.83 13.35 -4.90
C LEU A 91 -16.51 12.44 -5.92
N GLY A 92 -16.87 11.21 -5.55
CA GLY A 92 -17.61 10.29 -6.42
C GLY A 92 -18.99 10.85 -6.78
N VAL A 93 -19.75 11.32 -5.79
CA VAL A 93 -21.07 11.94 -6.03
C VAL A 93 -20.92 13.22 -6.86
N LEU A 94 -19.96 14.08 -6.51
CA LEU A 94 -19.70 15.31 -7.25
C LEU A 94 -19.31 15.02 -8.70
N ASN A 95 -18.49 13.99 -8.95
CA ASN A 95 -18.08 13.60 -10.30
C ASN A 95 -19.28 13.17 -11.15
N LEU A 96 -20.22 12.40 -10.59
CA LEU A 96 -21.46 12.02 -11.28
C LEU A 96 -22.31 13.24 -11.66
N VAL A 97 -22.46 14.20 -10.74
CA VAL A 97 -23.20 15.45 -11.00
C VAL A 97 -22.52 16.28 -12.08
N VAL A 98 -21.21 16.50 -11.96
CA VAL A 98 -20.43 17.25 -12.97
C VAL A 98 -20.49 16.56 -14.33
N TRP A 99 -20.40 15.23 -14.36
CA TRP A 99 -20.51 14.45 -15.59
C TRP A 99 -21.89 14.60 -16.24
N TYR A 100 -22.96 14.54 -15.44
CA TYR A 100 -24.33 14.77 -15.91
C TYR A 100 -24.49 16.17 -16.49
N LEU A 101 -24.06 17.21 -15.77
CA LEU A 101 -24.13 18.60 -16.22
C LEU A 101 -23.33 18.80 -17.51
N HIS A 102 -22.12 18.25 -17.56
CA HIS A 102 -21.30 18.28 -18.77
C HIS A 102 -22.03 17.64 -19.97
N ARG A 103 -22.67 16.47 -19.78
CA ARG A 103 -23.45 15.82 -20.84
C ARG A 103 -24.66 16.66 -21.26
N HIS A 104 -25.33 17.32 -20.32
CA HIS A 104 -26.48 18.18 -20.54
C HIS A 104 -26.10 19.41 -21.38
N TYR A 105 -25.09 20.19 -20.97
CA TYR A 105 -24.67 21.39 -21.71
C TYR A 105 -24.13 21.06 -23.11
N TRP A 106 -23.36 19.98 -23.23
CA TRP A 106 -22.83 19.57 -24.54
C TRP A 106 -23.87 18.89 -25.43
N SER A 107 -25.08 18.58 -24.94
CA SER A 107 -26.11 17.94 -25.75
C SER A 107 -26.46 18.78 -26.97
N VAL A 108 -26.64 20.09 -26.80
CA VAL A 108 -27.00 21.04 -27.87
C VAL A 108 -25.98 21.02 -29.02
N LEU A 109 -24.69 21.10 -28.68
CA LEU A 109 -23.62 21.05 -29.68
C LEU A 109 -23.50 19.68 -30.32
N LYS A 110 -23.77 18.59 -29.58
CA LYS A 110 -23.67 17.23 -30.08
C LYS A 110 -24.85 16.82 -30.96
N THR A 111 -26.04 17.39 -30.77
CA THR A 111 -27.25 17.05 -31.55
C THR A 111 -27.56 18.03 -32.67
N ARG A 112 -26.80 19.12 -32.82
CA ARG A 112 -27.04 20.11 -33.90
C ARG A 112 -26.90 19.46 -35.28
N LYS A 113 -27.88 19.67 -36.15
CA LYS A 113 -27.79 19.35 -37.57
C LYS A 113 -27.44 20.63 -38.33
N ILE A 114 -26.40 20.59 -39.15
CA ILE A 114 -25.96 21.74 -39.94
C ILE A 114 -26.39 21.51 -41.38
N LEU A 115 -27.24 22.40 -41.89
CA LEU A 115 -27.61 22.44 -43.30
C LEU A 115 -26.79 23.54 -43.96
N GLN A 116 -25.92 23.16 -44.90
CA GLN A 116 -25.24 24.11 -45.76
C GLN A 116 -26.14 24.41 -46.95
N ASN A 117 -26.56 25.67 -47.12
CA ASN A 117 -27.32 26.11 -48.28
C ASN A 117 -26.42 26.98 -49.18
N PRO A 118 -25.78 26.41 -50.22
CA PRO A 118 -24.92 27.18 -51.12
C PRO A 118 -25.78 28.06 -52.04
N LYS A 119 -26.03 29.31 -51.62
CA LYS A 119 -26.67 30.32 -52.48
C LYS A 119 -25.62 31.07 -53.29
N SER A 120 -25.11 30.49 -54.38
CA SER A 120 -24.51 31.27 -55.50
C SER A 120 -24.01 30.47 -56.72
N LEU A 121 -24.07 29.13 -56.78
CA LEU A 121 -23.50 28.39 -57.92
C LEU A 121 -24.39 28.29 -59.18
N PHE A 122 -25.57 28.90 -59.18
CA PHE A 122 -26.48 28.93 -60.33
C PHE A 122 -26.99 30.35 -60.60
N LYS A 123 -26.08 31.25 -61.00
CA LYS A 123 -26.46 32.46 -61.73
C LYS A 123 -25.95 32.28 -63.17
N LYS A 124 -26.80 31.70 -64.03
CA LYS A 124 -26.61 31.69 -65.48
C LYS A 124 -26.89 33.10 -66.02
#